data_AF-A0A7X6T2P4-F1
#
_entry.id   AF-A0A7X6T2P4-F1
#
_cell.length_a   1.000
_cell.length_b   1.000
_cell.length_c   1.000
_cell.angle_alpha   90.00
_cell.angle_beta   90.00
_cell.angle_gamma   90.00
#
_symmetry.space_group_name_H-M   'P 1'
#
loop_
_entity.id
_entity.type
_entity.pdbx_description
1 polymer ?
#
loop_
_entity_poly.entity_id
_entity_poly.type
_entity_poly.pdbx_seq_one_letter_code
_entity_poly.pdbx_strand_id
1 'polypeptide(L)'
;MVWSLSSWPWETGSPPAKGPGPWKGRGTDKVKKFVLIPDSFKGTMDSSTVCRLMEEGIRPSYPHARIDSIPVADGGEGSVDAFLTALGGEKIWLKVKGPLFE
;
A
#
# COMPACT_ATOMS: atom_id res chain seq x y z
N MET A 1 -26.66 4.48 -10.84
CA MET A 1 -26.85 4.57 -9.37
C MET A 1 -25.83 5.58 -8.88
N VAL A 2 -26.25 6.85 -8.76
CA VAL A 2 -25.39 7.98 -8.37
C VAL A 2 -25.62 8.20 -6.88
N TRP A 3 -24.56 8.11 -6.07
CA TRP A 3 -24.62 8.46 -4.66
C TRP A 3 -24.50 9.97 -4.50
N SER A 4 -25.51 10.56 -3.86
CA SER A 4 -25.58 11.96 -3.47
C SER A 4 -24.64 12.23 -2.28
N LEU A 5 -23.73 13.19 -2.43
CA LEU A 5 -22.92 13.73 -1.35
C LEU A 5 -23.81 14.64 -0.48
N SER A 6 -24.22 14.15 0.68
CA SER A 6 -24.73 15.01 1.75
C SER A 6 -23.58 15.66 2.50
N SER A 7 -23.77 16.95 2.78
CA SER A 7 -22.84 17.96 3.24
C SER A 7 -22.16 17.64 4.58
N TRP A 8 -20.91 18.08 4.74
CA TRP A 8 -20.13 17.94 5.97
C TRP A 8 -20.53 19.02 7.01
N PRO A 9 -20.46 18.74 8.33
CA PRO A 9 -21.14 19.55 9.35
C PRO A 9 -20.44 20.86 9.75
N TRP A 10 -19.41 21.32 9.03
CA TRP A 10 -18.62 22.50 9.42
C TRP A 10 -19.09 23.81 8.77
N GLU A 11 -20.14 23.79 7.94
CA GLU A 11 -20.63 24.97 7.21
C GLU A 11 -21.58 25.89 8.01
N THR A 12 -21.96 25.55 9.25
CA THR A 12 -22.74 26.45 10.11
C THR A 12 -21.93 26.82 11.35
N GLY A 13 -21.41 28.04 11.37
CA GLY A 13 -20.45 28.55 12.36
C GLY A 13 -20.96 28.53 13.81
N SER A 14 -20.84 27.39 14.47
CA SER A 14 -20.92 27.25 15.93
C SER A 14 -20.06 26.06 16.36
N PRO A 15 -19.14 26.22 17.33
CA PRO A 15 -18.28 25.12 17.75
C PRO A 15 -19.13 24.01 18.36
N PRO A 16 -18.96 22.74 17.96
CA PRO A 16 -19.70 21.65 18.56
C PRO A 16 -19.33 21.54 20.05
N ALA A 17 -20.36 21.37 20.89
CA ALA A 17 -20.22 21.11 22.31
C ALA A 17 -19.20 19.99 22.57
N LYS A 18 -18.37 20.16 23.62
CA LYS A 18 -17.28 19.25 24.00
C LYS A 18 -17.76 17.79 24.04
N GLY A 19 -17.52 17.07 22.94
CA GLY A 19 -17.58 15.62 22.91
C GLY A 19 -16.55 15.02 23.87
N PRO A 20 -16.63 13.70 24.15
CA PRO A 20 -15.72 13.06 25.07
C PRO A 20 -14.28 13.39 24.65
N GLY A 21 -13.48 13.81 25.63
CA GLY A 21 -12.16 14.41 25.45
C GLY A 21 -11.15 13.53 24.69
N PRO A 22 -9.91 14.03 24.53
CA PRO A 22 -8.90 13.38 23.70
C PRO A 22 -8.74 11.94 24.13
N TRP A 23 -8.71 11.03 23.16
CA TRP A 23 -8.45 9.61 23.32
C TRP A 23 -7.38 9.35 24.40
N LYS A 24 -7.80 9.12 25.65
CA LYS A 24 -6.95 8.52 26.68
C LYS A 24 -7.02 7.01 26.46
N GLY A 25 -6.39 6.58 25.38
CA GLY A 25 -6.04 5.18 25.20
C GLY A 25 -5.13 4.78 26.35
N ARG A 26 -5.59 3.81 27.15
CA ARG A 26 -4.78 3.13 28.17
C ARG A 26 -3.46 2.67 27.56
N GLY A 27 -2.37 2.98 28.23
CA GLY A 27 -1.01 2.62 27.83
C GLY A 27 -0.88 1.12 27.58
N THR A 28 -0.67 0.77 26.32
CA THR A 28 0.31 -0.21 25.91
C THR A 28 0.94 0.41 24.69
N ASP A 29 2.24 0.71 24.71
CA ASP A 29 3.02 1.10 23.52
C ASP A 29 3.12 -0.10 22.58
N LYS A 30 1.98 -0.51 22.03
CA LYS A 30 1.89 -1.58 21.05
C LYS A 30 2.46 -1.00 19.77
N VAL A 31 3.68 -1.42 19.49
CA VAL A 31 4.30 -1.33 18.18
C VAL A 31 3.24 -1.65 17.12
N LYS A 32 2.93 -0.66 16.28
CA LYS A 32 1.97 -0.83 15.19
C LYS A 32 2.58 -1.78 14.16
N LYS A 33 1.77 -2.71 13.66
CA LYS A 33 2.15 -3.60 12.57
C LYS A 33 1.33 -3.26 11.33
N PHE A 34 2.00 -3.06 10.21
CA PHE A 34 1.42 -2.84 8.89
C PHE A 34 1.83 -3.97 7.97
N VAL A 35 0.89 -4.45 7.16
CA VAL A 35 1.15 -5.40 6.07
C VAL A 35 0.77 -4.69 4.78
N LEU A 36 1.73 -4.49 3.90
CA LEU A 36 1.55 -3.79 2.64
C LEU A 36 1.45 -4.83 1.53
N ILE A 37 0.31 -4.90 0.84
CA ILE A 37 0.08 -5.86 -0.25
C ILE A 37 -0.43 -5.12 -1.51
N PRO A 38 0.35 -4.15 -2.06
CA PRO A 38 -0.08 -3.40 -3.22
C PRO A 38 0.20 -4.15 -4.53
N ASP A 39 -0.66 -3.91 -5.52
CA ASP A 39 -0.39 -4.21 -6.92
C ASP A 39 0.33 -3.03 -7.61
N SER A 40 0.83 -3.26 -8.81
CA SER A 40 1.46 -2.25 -9.66
C SER A 40 0.45 -1.19 -10.14
N PHE A 41 0.95 0.04 -10.31
CA PHE A 41 0.26 1.05 -11.11
C PHE A 41 0.69 0.86 -12.56
N LYS A 42 -0.18 0.22 -13.35
CA LYS A 42 0.09 -0.15 -14.74
C LYS A 42 0.71 1.01 -15.54
N GLY A 43 1.88 0.77 -16.11
CA GLY A 43 2.62 1.73 -16.92
C GLY A 43 3.25 2.91 -16.15
N THR A 44 3.21 2.91 -14.81
CA THR A 44 3.73 4.00 -13.99
C THR A 44 4.71 3.51 -12.91
N MET A 45 4.30 2.56 -12.06
CA MET A 45 5.12 2.05 -10.95
C MET A 45 4.88 0.56 -10.74
N ASP A 46 5.95 -0.21 -10.56
CA ASP A 46 5.85 -1.60 -10.12
C ASP A 46 5.41 -1.69 -8.64
N SER A 47 4.90 -2.84 -8.22
CA SER A 47 4.38 -3.04 -6.86
C SER A 47 5.45 -2.92 -5.77
N SER A 48 6.73 -3.19 -6.08
CA SER A 48 7.83 -3.02 -5.13
C SER A 48 8.12 -1.53 -4.85
N THR A 49 8.05 -0.69 -5.89
CA THR A 49 8.14 0.76 -5.78
C THR A 49 7.00 1.32 -4.93
N VAL A 50 5.78 0.81 -5.12
CA VAL A 50 4.62 1.20 -4.29
C VAL A 50 4.85 0.83 -2.83
N CYS A 51 5.33 -0.39 -2.53
CA CYS A 51 5.67 -0.80 -1.17
C CYS A 51 6.64 0.19 -0.50
N ARG A 52 7.72 0.56 -1.19
CA ARG A 52 8.72 1.50 -0.69
C ARG A 52 8.12 2.87 -0.36
N LEU A 53 7.30 3.42 -1.27
CA LEU A 53 6.67 4.73 -1.06
C LEU A 53 5.67 4.71 0.10
N MET A 54 4.90 3.62 0.24
CA MET A 54 4.00 3.45 1.37
C MET A 54 4.77 3.38 2.69
N GLU A 55 5.89 2.66 2.72
CA GLU A 55 6.77 2.57 3.89
C GLU A 55 7.36 3.94 4.26
N GLU A 56 7.85 4.69 3.27
CA GLU A 56 8.34 6.07 3.43
C GLU A 56 7.27 7.02 3.98
N GLY A 57 5.99 6.82 3.60
CA GLY A 57 4.86 7.58 4.13
C GLY A 57 4.45 7.18 5.56
N ILE A 58 4.62 5.91 5.93
CA ILE A 58 4.23 5.41 7.26
C ILE A 58 5.26 5.82 8.33
N ARG A 59 6.55 5.74 8.02
CA ARG A 59 7.65 5.93 8.99
C ARG A 59 7.62 7.28 9.74
N PRO A 60 7.30 8.43 9.12
CA PRO A 60 7.22 9.71 9.83
C PRO A 60 6.16 9.74 10.94
N SER A 61 5.03 9.06 10.73
CA SER A 61 3.93 9.01 11.70
C SER A 61 4.08 7.87 12.70
N TYR A 62 4.74 6.78 12.29
CA TYR A 62 4.96 5.59 13.12
C TYR A 62 6.42 5.11 13.03
N PRO A 63 7.37 5.80 13.71
CA PRO A 63 8.80 5.48 13.59
C PRO A 63 9.18 4.06 14.02
N HIS A 64 8.41 3.48 14.94
CA HIS A 64 8.63 2.14 15.48
C HIS A 64 7.73 1.08 14.84
N ALA A 65 7.02 1.41 13.74
CA ALA A 65 6.17 0.45 13.05
C ALA A 65 6.96 -0.77 12.57
N ARG A 66 6.37 -1.96 12.74
CA ARG A 66 6.76 -3.16 12.00
C ARG A 66 6.01 -3.14 10.68
N ILE A 67 6.72 -3.24 9.57
CA ILE A 67 6.16 -3.15 8.22
C ILE A 67 6.61 -4.39 7.47
N ASP A 68 5.65 -5.23 7.08
CA ASP A 68 5.87 -6.38 6.20
C ASP A 68 5.37 -6.00 4.80
N SER A 69 6.28 -5.90 3.82
CA SER A 69 5.98 -5.52 2.45
C SER A 69 5.93 -6.75 1.54
N ILE A 70 4.79 -6.96 0.88
CA ILE A 70 4.53 -8.10 0.01
C ILE A 70 4.03 -7.55 -1.34
N PRO A 71 4.93 -7.20 -2.27
CA PRO A 71 4.51 -6.77 -3.60
C PRO A 71 3.77 -7.91 -4.31
N VAL A 72 2.61 -7.61 -4.89
CA VAL A 72 1.82 -8.59 -5.64
C VAL A 72 1.68 -8.20 -7.11
N ALA A 73 1.20 -9.14 -7.90
CA ALA A 73 0.83 -8.98 -9.30
C ALA A 73 -0.27 -9.99 -9.65
N ASP A 74 -1.08 -9.68 -10.67
CA ASP A 74 -2.27 -10.43 -11.08
C ASP A 74 -2.02 -11.49 -12.17
N GLY A 75 -0.77 -11.66 -12.61
CA GLY A 75 -0.40 -12.50 -13.76
C GLY A 75 0.01 -11.68 -15.00
N GLY A 76 -0.13 -10.36 -14.96
CA GLY A 76 0.36 -9.45 -15.97
C GLY A 76 1.85 -9.10 -15.87
N GLU A 77 2.20 -7.93 -16.38
CA GLU A 77 3.54 -7.35 -16.28
C GLU A 77 4.00 -7.23 -14.81
N GLY A 78 5.28 -7.51 -14.54
CA GLY A 78 5.83 -7.45 -13.19
C GLY A 78 5.53 -8.68 -12.32
N SER A 79 4.77 -9.67 -12.81
CA SER A 79 4.46 -10.87 -12.03
C SER A 79 5.69 -11.68 -11.66
N VAL A 80 6.63 -11.87 -12.60
CA VAL A 80 7.89 -12.55 -12.32
C VAL A 80 8.68 -11.81 -11.22
N ASP A 81 8.72 -10.48 -11.28
CA ASP A 81 9.43 -9.66 -10.30
C ASP A 81 8.81 -9.71 -8.90
N ALA A 82 7.48 -9.71 -8.81
CA ALA A 82 6.76 -9.88 -7.56
C ALA A 82 7.08 -11.23 -6.89
N PHE A 83 7.05 -12.32 -7.67
CA PHE A 83 7.41 -13.65 -7.17
C PHE A 83 8.87 -13.75 -6.72
N LEU A 84 9.81 -13.24 -7.52
CA LEU A 84 11.23 -13.24 -7.17
C LEU A 84 11.52 -12.43 -5.90
N THR A 85 10.83 -11.31 -5.71
CA THR A 85 10.98 -10.48 -4.51
C THR A 85 10.45 -11.20 -3.26
N ALA A 86 9.34 -11.92 -3.37
CA ALA A 86 8.70 -12.59 -2.24
C ALA A 86 9.36 -13.93 -1.85
N LEU A 87 9.80 -14.74 -2.83
CA LEU A 87 10.27 -16.11 -2.62
C LEU A 87 11.76 -16.30 -2.89
N GLY A 88 12.42 -15.30 -3.48
CA GLY A 88 13.76 -15.44 -4.04
C GLY A 88 13.75 -16.15 -5.41
N GLY A 89 14.95 -16.35 -5.96
CA GLY A 89 15.16 -17.01 -7.25
C GLY A 89 16.01 -16.16 -8.19
N GLU A 90 16.14 -16.62 -9.44
CA GLU A 90 16.93 -15.96 -10.46
C GLU A 90 16.19 -15.89 -11.79
N LYS A 91 16.39 -14.77 -12.52
CA LYS A 91 15.93 -14.66 -13.90
C LYS A 91 16.93 -15.38 -14.81
N ILE A 92 16.51 -16.49 -15.39
CA ILE A 92 17.28 -17.21 -16.40
C ILE A 92 16.81 -16.77 -17.79
N TRP A 93 17.74 -16.20 -18.56
CA TRP A 93 17.46 -15.73 -19.91
C TRP A 93 17.77 -16.82 -20.93
N LEU A 94 16.77 -17.18 -21.74
CA LEU A 94 16.89 -18.16 -22.80
C LEU A 94 16.37 -17.58 -24.11
N LYS A 95 17.05 -17.92 -25.22
CA LYS A 95 16.53 -17.60 -26.55
C LYS A 95 15.42 -18.59 -26.88
N VAL A 96 14.21 -18.06 -27.09
CA VAL A 96 13.03 -18.83 -27.51
C VAL A 96 12.58 -18.34 -28.88
N LYS A 97 11.75 -19.14 -29.57
CA LYS A 97 11.13 -18.71 -30.82
C LYS A 97 10.24 -17.51 -30.58
N GLY A 98 10.37 -16.51 -31.44
CA GLY A 98 9.53 -15.32 -31.39
C GLY A 98 8.07 -15.60 -31.76
N PRO A 99 7.16 -14.61 -31.65
CA PRO A 99 5.76 -14.76 -32.04
C PRO A 99 5.56 -15.07 -33.53
N LEU A 100 6.56 -14.78 -34.38
CA LEU A 100 6.58 -15.12 -35.81
C LEU A 100 7.24 -16.46 -36.12
N PHE A 101 7.57 -17.26 -35.10
CA PHE A 101 8.24 -18.56 -35.20
C PHE A 101 9.66 -18.55 -35.81
N GLU A 102 10.28 -17.37 -35.90
CA GLU A 102 11.71 -17.17 -36.16
C GLU A 102 12.57 -17.47 -34.92
#